data_AF-A0A1S2SVV4-F1
#
_entry.id   AF-A0A1S2SVV4-F1
#
_cell.length_a   1.000
_cell.length_b   1.000
_cell.length_c   1.000
_cell.angle_alpha   90.00
_cell.angle_beta   90.00
_cell.angle_gamma   90.00
#
_symmetry.space_group_name_H-M   'P 1'
#
loop_
_entity.id
_entity.type
_entity.pdbx_description
1 polymer ?
#
loop_
_entity_poly.entity_id
_entity_poly.type
_entity_poly.pdbx_seq_one_letter_code
_entity_poly.pdbx_strand_id
1 'polypeptide(L)' 'MFIFTYLGLLASKWPYVVPPNYTLSQAASAHESQLFLLLGLLFVIPIVLVYTAWTYWVFRGKVKADQGYH' A
#
# COMPACT_ATOMS: atom_id res chain seq x y z
N MET A 1 11.61 5.49 -11.29
CA MET A 1 10.69 5.28 -12.43
C MET A 1 9.34 4.75 -11.98
N PHE A 2 9.25 3.59 -11.29
CA PHE A 2 7.96 2.97 -10.91
C PHE A 2 6.96 3.91 -10.18
N ILE A 3 7.39 4.60 -9.13
CA ILE A 3 6.51 5.47 -8.33
C ILE A 3 5.93 6.60 -9.18
N PHE A 4 6.77 7.29 -9.95
CA PHE A 4 6.35 8.41 -10.79
C PHE A 4 5.43 7.98 -11.93
N THR A 5 5.70 6.84 -12.57
CA THR A 5 4.82 6.31 -13.62
C THR A 5 3.46 5.88 -13.07
N TYR A 6 3.45 5.26 -11.88
CA TYR A 6 2.22 4.87 -11.20
C TYR A 6 1.39 6.09 -10.77
N LEU A 7 2.04 7.12 -10.22
CA LEU A 7 1.37 8.38 -9.87
C LEU A 7 0.83 9.10 -11.12
N GLY A 8 1.57 9.10 -12.23
CA GLY A 8 1.09 9.65 -13.50
C GLY A 8 -0.18 8.96 -14.02
N LEU A 9 -0.28 7.63 -13.85
CA LEU A 9 -1.49 6.87 -14.18
C LEU A 9 -2.68 7.22 -13.28
N LEU A 10 -2.45 7.41 -11.98
CA LEU A 10 -3.51 7.82 -11.06
C LEU A 10 -3.99 9.25 -11.36
N ALA A 11 -3.07 10.16 -11.63
CA ALA A 11 -3.37 11.54 -11.97
C ALA A 11 -4.16 11.68 -13.28
N SER A 12 -3.87 10.85 -14.29
CA SER A 12 -4.58 10.91 -15.57
C SER A 12 -6.05 10.46 -15.48
N LYS A 13 -6.38 9.64 -14.48
CA LYS A 13 -7.76 9.16 -14.26
C LYS A 13 -8.56 10.02 -13.29
N TRP A 14 -7.92 10.90 -12.52
CA TRP A 14 -8.61 11.77 -11.57
C TRP A 14 -9.64 12.67 -12.29
N PRO A 15 -10.89 12.84 -11.82
CA PRO A 15 -11.49 12.36 -10.56
C PRO A 15 -12.30 11.05 -10.69
N TYR A 16 -12.09 10.26 -11.74
CA TYR A 16 -12.87 9.06 -12.06
C TYR A 16 -12.24 7.78 -11.50
N VAL A 17 -13.06 6.97 -10.83
CA VAL A 17 -12.68 5.60 -10.42
C VAL A 17 -12.72 4.67 -11.64
N VAL A 18 -13.85 4.72 -12.36
CA VAL A 18 -14.06 4.03 -13.65
C VAL A 18 -14.59 5.06 -14.67
N PRO A 19 -13.73 5.55 -15.58
CA PRO A 19 -14.16 6.45 -16.65
C PRO A 19 -15.18 5.78 -17.58
N PRO A 20 -16.12 6.53 -18.18
CA PRO A 20 -16.41 7.97 -17.96
C PRO A 20 -17.48 8.23 -16.88
N ASN A 21 -18.13 7.18 -16.36
CA ASN A 21 -19.43 7.33 -15.69
C ASN A 21 -19.35 7.44 -14.16
N TYR A 22 -18.30 6.90 -13.52
CA TYR A 22 -18.25 6.80 -12.06
C TYR A 22 -17.09 7.62 -11.47
N THR A 23 -17.45 8.68 -10.74
CA THR A 23 -16.50 9.53 -10.01
C THR A 23 -16.17 8.97 -8.64
N LEU A 24 -15.06 9.43 -8.04
CA LEU A 24 -14.64 9.06 -6.69
C LEU A 24 -15.72 9.30 -5.62
N SER A 25 -16.47 10.39 -5.74
CA SER A 25 -17.52 10.73 -4.78
C SER A 25 -18.77 9.86 -4.93
N GLN A 26 -19.13 9.50 -6.16
CA GLN A 26 -20.28 8.63 -6.44
C GLN A 26 -20.03 7.18 -6.01
N ALA A 27 -18.79 6.73 -6.08
CA ALA A 27 -18.38 5.39 -5.66
C ALA A 27 -17.99 5.31 -4.17
N ALA A 28 -18.08 6.42 -3.42
CA ALA A 28 -17.74 6.44 -2.01
C ALA A 28 -18.76 5.65 -1.18
N SER A 29 -18.27 4.89 -0.21
CA SER A 29 -19.12 4.23 0.79
C SER A 29 -19.68 5.23 1.80
N ALA A 30 -20.64 4.79 2.62
CA ALA A 30 -21.19 5.60 3.70
C ALA A 30 -20.08 6.07 4.67
N HIS A 31 -20.25 7.29 5.21
CA HIS A 31 -19.23 7.96 6.03
C HIS A 31 -18.78 7.13 7.23
N GLU A 32 -19.71 6.50 7.95
CA GLU A 32 -19.40 5.63 9.10
C GLU A 32 -18.53 4.43 8.72
N SER A 33 -18.82 3.80 7.58
CA SER A 33 -18.01 2.68 7.07
C SER A 33 -16.61 3.15 6.67
N GLN A 34 -16.48 4.36 6.09
CA GLN A 34 -15.17 4.95 5.78
C GLN A 34 -14.37 5.24 7.05
N LEU A 35 -15.00 5.79 8.09
CA LEU A 35 -14.36 6.06 9.38
C LEU A 35 -13.90 4.78 10.08
N PHE A 36 -14.72 3.73 10.07
CA PHE A 36 -14.34 2.42 10.60
C PHE A 36 -13.10 1.87 9.89
N LEU A 37 -13.09 1.90 8.55
CA LEU A 37 -11.93 1.47 7.76
C LEU A 37 -10.70 2.33 8.01
N LEU A 38 -10.85 3.65 8.13
CA LEU A 38 -9.76 4.57 8.40
C LEU A 38 -9.09 4.25 9.74
N LEU A 39 -9.88 4.07 10.80
CA LEU A 39 -9.38 3.71 12.12
C LEU A 39 -8.69 2.34 12.08
N GLY A 40 -9.30 1.34 11.43
CA GLY A 40 -8.67 0.04 11.25
C GLY A 40 -7.31 0.14 10.55
N LEU A 41 -7.24 0.88 9.43
CA LEU A 41 -6.02 1.06 8.66
C LEU A 41 -4.94 1.81 9.45
N LEU A 42 -5.33 2.83 10.22
CA LEU A 42 -4.44 3.64 11.04
C LEU A 42 -3.65 2.80 12.05
N PHE A 43 -4.24 1.73 12.59
CA PHE A 43 -3.54 0.82 13.50
C PHE A 43 -2.86 -0.35 12.78
N VAL A 44 -3.51 -0.93 11.76
CA VAL A 44 -2.98 -2.11 11.08
C VAL A 44 -1.72 -1.78 10.26
N ILE A 45 -1.70 -0.67 9.52
CA ILE A 45 -0.53 -0.28 8.71
C ILE A 45 0.74 -0.14 9.55
N PRO A 46 0.80 0.63 10.64
CA PRO A 46 2.03 0.78 11.39
C PRO A 46 2.51 -0.56 11.98
N ILE A 47 1.61 -1.43 12.44
CA ILE A 47 1.98 -2.76 12.94
C ILE A 47 2.62 -3.60 11.82
N VAL A 48 2.00 -3.65 10.64
CA VAL A 48 2.53 -4.40 9.49
C VAL A 48 3.88 -3.84 9.05
N LEU A 49 4.03 -2.52 8.99
CA LEU A 49 5.29 -1.88 8.62
C LEU A 49 6.40 -2.14 9.64
N VAL A 50 6.09 -2.06 10.94
CA VAL A 50 7.05 -2.38 12.02
C VAL A 50 7.48 -3.84 11.91
N TYR A 51 6.54 -4.78 11.79
CA TYR A 51 6.86 -6.20 11.64
C TYR A 51 7.71 -6.47 10.40
N THR A 52 7.34 -5.86 9.27
CA THR A 52 8.08 -6.01 8.01
C THR A 52 9.50 -5.46 8.15
N ALA A 53 9.65 -4.24 8.65
CA ALA A 53 10.96 -3.62 8.88
C ALA A 53 11.81 -4.42 9.87
N TRP A 54 11.21 -4.90 10.96
CA TRP A 54 11.86 -5.77 11.94
C TRP A 54 12.33 -7.07 11.31
N THR A 55 11.50 -7.71 10.48
CA THR A 55 11.85 -8.95 9.77
C THR A 55 13.07 -8.72 8.87
N TYR A 56 13.05 -7.67 8.03
CA TYR A 56 14.22 -7.30 7.23
C TYR A 56 15.45 -7.02 8.11
N TRP A 57 15.27 -6.36 9.25
CA TRP A 57 16.36 -6.08 10.17
C TRP A 57 16.92 -7.34 10.86
N VAL A 58 16.08 -8.31 11.24
CA VAL A 58 16.53 -9.57 11.87
C VAL A 58 17.27 -10.48 10.88
N PHE A 59 16.85 -10.47 9.62
CA PHE A 59 17.45 -11.31 8.58
C PHE A 59 18.55 -10.62 7.77
N ARG A 60 18.80 -9.32 7.98
CA ARG A 60 19.94 -8.63 7.35
C ARG A 60 21.25 -9.32 7.76
N GLY A 61 22.02 -9.79 6.78
CA GLY A 61 23.33 -10.41 7.01
C GLY A 61 23.33 -11.88 7.46
N LYS A 62 22.16 -12.52 7.62
CA LYS A 62 22.07 -13.99 7.82
C LYS A 62 22.13 -14.77 6.50
N VAL A 63 22.03 -14.08 5.36
CA VAL A 63 22.24 -14.65 4.03
C VAL A 63 23.72 -14.54 3.70
N LYS A 64 24.51 -15.56 4.05
CA LYS A 64 25.88 -15.72 3.54
C LYS A 64 25.79 -16.38 2.16
N ALA A 65 26.41 -15.79 1.15
CA ALA A 65 26.48 -16.34 -0.21
C ALA A 65 27.20 -17.70 -0.31
N ASP A 66 27.81 -18.16 0.79
CA ASP A 66 28.82 -19.23 0.84
C ASP A 66 28.28 -20.59 1.34
N GLN A 67 26.98 -20.70 1.66
CA GLN A 67 26.40 -21.94 2.23
C GLN A 67 25.59 -22.76 1.20
N GLY A 68 25.71 -22.45 -0.10
CA GLY A 68 24.89 -23.03 -1.17
C GLY A 68 25.64 -23.80 -2.26
N TYR A 69 26.98 -23.83 -2.24
CA TYR A 69 27.77 -24.56 -3.24
C TYR A 69 29.03 -25.15 -2.62
N HIS A 70 28.87 -26.32 -2.00
CA HIS A 70 29.94 -27.30 -1.80
C HIS A 70 29.34 -28.69 -1.93
#